data_AF-A0A133V1P8-F1
#
_entry.id   AF-A0A133V1P8-F1
#
_cell.length_a   1.000
_cell.length_b   1.000
_cell.length_c   1.000
_cell.angle_alpha   90.00
_cell.angle_beta   90.00
_cell.angle_gamma   90.00
#
_symmetry.space_group_name_H-M   'P 1'
#
loop_
_entity.id
_entity.type
_entity.pdbx_description
1 polymer ?
#
loop_
_entity_poly.entity_id
_entity_poly.type
_entity_poly.pdbx_seq_one_letter_code
_entity_poly.pdbx_strand_id
1 'polypeptide(L)'
;LQDMLESGFEVIITSASVEGLNEEWLGRRIDNECIQDLKELHEDFGINPAGEGGEYETLVLDAPFFKKRINLIKTRKIWKIDSGRLLVEKAETLEKA
;
A
#
# COMPACT_ATOMS: atom_id res chain seq x y z
N LEU A 1 4.46 9.48 -6.20
CA LEU A 1 4.47 7.99 -6.25
C LEU A 1 5.48 7.45 -7.26
N GLN A 2 5.54 7.98 -8.49
CA GLN A 2 6.51 7.51 -9.50
C GLN A 2 7.96 7.58 -9.00
N ASP A 3 8.38 8.74 -8.48
CA ASP A 3 9.73 8.94 -7.94
C ASP A 3 10.10 7.94 -6.84
N MET A 4 9.11 7.52 -6.02
CA MET A 4 9.30 6.52 -4.98
C MET A 4 9.58 5.13 -5.58
N LEU A 5 8.85 4.74 -6.64
CA LEU A 5 9.10 3.49 -7.35
C LEU A 5 10.45 3.48 -8.05
N GLU A 6 10.77 4.58 -8.73
CA GLU A 6 12.04 4.76 -9.42
C GLU A 6 13.22 4.80 -8.44
N SER A 7 12.98 5.29 -7.24
CA SER A 7 13.93 5.23 -6.12
C SER A 7 14.05 3.84 -5.49
N GLY A 8 13.37 2.81 -5.99
CA GLY A 8 13.54 1.42 -5.54
C GLY A 8 12.86 1.10 -4.20
N PHE A 9 11.77 1.77 -3.87
CA PHE A 9 10.95 1.42 -2.71
C PHE A 9 9.97 0.30 -3.05
N GLU A 10 9.87 -0.71 -2.18
CA GLU A 10 8.78 -1.68 -2.18
C GLU A 10 7.76 -1.27 -1.13
N VAL A 11 6.56 -0.87 -1.55
CA VAL A 11 5.52 -0.35 -0.66
C VAL A 11 4.21 -1.08 -0.89
N ILE A 12 3.46 -1.34 0.17
CA ILE A 12 2.09 -1.88 0.11
C ILE A 12 1.09 -0.93 0.78
N ILE A 13 -0.17 -1.04 0.38
CA ILE A 13 -1.29 -0.37 1.06
C ILE A 13 -1.75 -1.21 2.25
N THR A 14 -1.91 -0.59 3.42
CA THR A 14 -2.25 -1.25 4.68
C THR A 14 -3.56 -0.77 5.30
N SER A 15 -4.13 0.33 4.84
CA SER A 15 -5.52 0.67 5.13
C SER A 15 -6.15 1.39 3.97
N ALA A 16 -7.48 1.39 3.92
CA ALA A 16 -8.27 2.15 2.97
C ALA A 16 -9.51 2.67 3.71
N SER A 17 -9.86 3.94 3.52
CA SER A 17 -10.91 4.64 4.27
C SER A 17 -11.68 5.65 3.42
N VAL A 18 -11.73 5.46 2.10
CA VAL A 18 -12.43 6.35 1.17
C VAL A 18 -13.24 5.56 0.16
N GLU A 19 -14.32 6.16 -0.32
CA GLU A 19 -15.12 5.64 -1.42
C GLU A 19 -14.24 5.42 -2.67
N GLY A 20 -14.49 4.32 -3.38
CA GLY A 20 -13.66 3.86 -4.50
C GLY A 20 -12.58 2.85 -4.11
N LEU A 21 -12.07 2.88 -2.87
CA LEU A 21 -11.17 1.84 -2.37
C LEU A 21 -11.96 0.71 -1.70
N ASN A 22 -11.59 -0.53 -2.01
CA ASN A 22 -12.22 -1.74 -1.50
C ASN A 22 -11.18 -2.68 -0.81
N GLU A 23 -11.62 -3.83 -0.32
CA GLU A 23 -10.76 -4.80 0.38
C GLU A 23 -9.57 -5.31 -0.45
N GLU A 24 -9.65 -5.27 -1.78
CA GLU A 24 -8.60 -5.76 -2.67
C GLU A 24 -7.33 -4.89 -2.60
N TRP A 25 -7.48 -3.60 -2.28
CA TRP A 25 -6.37 -2.67 -2.07
C TRP A 25 -5.49 -3.04 -0.88
N LEU A 26 -6.03 -3.73 0.13
CA LEU A 26 -5.25 -4.14 1.30
C LEU A 26 -4.19 -5.16 0.91
N GLY A 27 -2.92 -4.81 1.13
CA GLY A 27 -1.75 -5.61 0.75
C GLY A 27 -1.34 -5.46 -0.71
N ARG A 28 -2.04 -4.63 -1.50
CA ARG A 28 -1.65 -4.32 -2.88
C ARG A 28 -0.32 -3.56 -2.86
N ARG A 29 0.59 -3.94 -3.76
CA ARG A 29 1.85 -3.22 -3.97
C ARG A 29 1.56 -1.94 -4.74
N ILE A 30 2.27 -0.87 -4.37
CA ILE A 30 2.31 0.32 -5.19
C ILE A 30 3.31 0.03 -6.31
N ASP A 31 2.80 -0.30 -7.50
CA ASP A 31 3.53 -0.44 -8.75
C ASP A 31 2.89 0.47 -9.82
N ASN A 32 3.36 0.42 -11.07
CA ASN A 32 2.82 1.27 -12.14
C ASN A 32 1.32 1.05 -12.39
N GLU A 33 0.83 -0.19 -12.23
CA GLU A 33 -0.60 -0.52 -12.39
C GLU A 33 -1.40 0.07 -11.22
N CYS A 34 -0.95 -0.11 -9.99
CA CYS A 34 -1.58 0.53 -8.83
C CYS A 34 -1.60 2.06 -8.93
N ILE A 35 -0.55 2.69 -9.45
CA ILE A 35 -0.53 4.14 -9.67
C ILE A 35 -1.56 4.55 -10.72
N GLN A 36 -1.73 3.76 -11.77
CA GLN A 36 -2.71 4.04 -12.81
C GLN A 36 -4.14 3.93 -12.24
N ASP A 37 -4.44 2.89 -11.48
CA ASP A 37 -5.74 2.73 -10.83
C ASP A 37 -6.04 3.87 -9.83
N LEU A 38 -5.03 4.35 -9.10
CA LEU A 38 -5.20 5.51 -8.19
C LEU A 38 -5.52 6.81 -8.96
N LYS A 39 -4.99 6.97 -10.19
CA LYS A 39 -5.34 8.11 -11.05
C LYS A 39 -6.77 7.99 -11.56
N GLU A 40 -7.20 6.79 -11.94
CA GLU A 40 -8.59 6.56 -12.37
C GLU A 40 -9.57 6.84 -11.24
N LEU A 41 -9.28 6.38 -10.02
CA LEU A 41 -10.06 6.73 -8.84
C LEU A 41 -10.04 8.23 -8.51
N HIS A 42 -8.97 8.94 -8.81
CA HIS A 42 -8.95 10.41 -8.67
C HIS A 42 -9.93 11.09 -9.61
N GLU A 43 -10.00 10.65 -10.87
CA GLU A 43 -10.96 11.19 -11.83
C GLU A 43 -12.42 10.85 -11.45
N ASP A 44 -12.66 9.63 -10.96
CA ASP A 44 -14.02 9.15 -10.66
C ASP A 44 -14.55 9.64 -9.29
N PHE A 45 -13.69 9.69 -8.28
CA PHE A 45 -14.08 9.92 -6.87
C PHE A 45 -13.37 11.11 -6.21
N GLY A 46 -12.41 11.75 -6.89
CA GLY A 46 -11.69 12.92 -6.35
C GLY A 46 -10.69 12.59 -5.24
N ILE A 47 -10.32 11.32 -5.05
CA ILE A 47 -9.33 10.93 -4.03
C ILE A 47 -7.97 11.56 -4.34
N ASN A 48 -7.15 11.88 -3.32
CA ASN A 48 -5.76 12.26 -3.58
C ASN A 48 -4.94 11.00 -3.90
N PRO A 49 -4.33 10.85 -5.10
CA PRO A 49 -3.53 9.67 -5.43
C PRO A 49 -2.33 9.43 -4.52
N ALA A 50 -1.88 10.43 -3.75
CA ALA A 50 -0.79 10.29 -2.78
C ALA A 50 -1.27 9.85 -1.38
N GLY A 51 -2.58 9.82 -1.13
CA GLY A 51 -3.16 9.43 0.16
C GLY A 51 -3.08 10.49 1.26
N GLU A 52 -2.82 11.76 0.93
CA GLU A 52 -2.60 12.84 1.90
C GLU A 52 -3.83 13.16 2.79
N GLY A 53 -5.03 12.82 2.34
CA GLY A 53 -6.29 13.01 3.06
C GLY A 53 -6.63 11.86 4.01
N GLY A 54 -5.78 10.83 4.11
CA GLY A 54 -6.06 9.61 4.86
C GLY A 54 -6.90 8.60 4.09
N GLU A 55 -6.93 8.70 2.75
CA GLU A 55 -7.62 7.77 1.85
C GLU A 55 -7.10 6.35 2.03
N TYR A 56 -5.79 6.21 2.17
CA TYR A 56 -5.11 4.96 2.47
C TYR A 56 -3.83 5.20 3.26
N GLU A 57 -3.39 4.19 4.00
CA GLU A 57 -2.07 4.19 4.67
C GLU A 57 -1.19 3.14 3.99
N THR A 58 0.13 3.27 4.16
CA THR A 58 1.10 2.38 3.53
C THR A 58 2.09 1.76 4.50
N LEU A 59 2.76 0.70 4.06
CA LEU A 59 3.90 0.10 4.74
C LEU A 59 5.02 -0.11 3.72
N VAL A 60 6.19 0.46 4.01
CA VAL A 60 7.42 0.23 3.25
C VAL A 60 8.03 -1.11 3.66
N LEU A 61 8.09 -2.06 2.73
CA LEU A 61 8.68 -3.39 2.93
C LEU A 61 10.17 -3.41 2.63
N ASP A 62 10.62 -2.63 1.65
CA ASP A 62 12.04 -2.44 1.35
C ASP A 62 12.28 -1.03 0.80
N ALA A 63 13.49 -0.52 1.01
CA ALA A 63 13.97 0.73 0.46
C ALA A 63 15.49 0.63 0.25
N PRO A 64 16.12 1.45 -0.61
CA PRO A 64 17.55 1.32 -0.92
C PRO A 64 18.46 1.30 0.30
N PHE A 65 18.14 2.12 1.31
CA PHE A 65 18.91 2.26 2.55
C PHE A 65 18.57 1.22 3.63
N PHE A 66 17.59 0.34 3.42
CA PHE A 66 17.37 -0.79 4.31
C PHE A 66 18.50 -1.81 4.17
N LYS A 67 18.96 -2.35 5.31
CA LYS A 67 19.94 -3.45 5.33
C LYS A 67 19.31 -4.81 5.01
N LYS A 68 18.04 -4.97 5.38
CA LYS A 68 17.22 -6.18 5.19
C LYS A 68 15.81 -5.75 4.79
N ARG A 69 15.16 -6.53 3.94
CA ARG A 69 13.75 -6.33 3.58
C ARG A 69 12.82 -6.95 4.62
N ILE A 70 11.63 -6.39 4.78
CA ILE A 70 10.56 -6.96 5.58
C ILE A 70 9.83 -8.01 4.75
N ASN A 71 9.72 -9.21 5.29
CA ASN A 71 8.92 -10.30 4.73
C ASN A 71 7.69 -10.53 5.61
N LEU A 72 6.50 -10.38 5.03
CA LEU A 72 5.24 -10.60 5.73
C LEU A 72 4.90 -12.08 5.69
N ILE A 73 4.90 -12.75 6.85
CA ILE A 73 4.64 -14.19 6.97
C ILE A 73 3.15 -14.48 7.11
N LYS A 74 2.45 -13.64 7.87
CA LYS A 74 1.02 -13.80 8.11
C LYS A 74 0.35 -12.43 8.20
N THR A 75 -0.64 -12.24 7.34
CA THR A 75 -1.48 -11.05 7.33
C THR A 75 -2.95 -11.45 7.37
N ARG A 76 -3.80 -10.52 7.82
CA ARG A 76 -5.25 -10.67 7.81
C ARG A 76 -5.89 -9.36 7.40
N LYS A 77 -6.74 -9.39 6.37
CA LYS A 77 -7.58 -8.26 6.00
C LYS A 77 -8.74 -8.15 7.00
N ILE A 78 -9.03 -6.92 7.42
CA ILE A 78 -10.18 -6.59 8.26
C ILE A 78 -10.92 -5.48 7.54
N TRP A 79 -12.07 -5.78 6.96
CA TRP A 79 -12.94 -4.81 6.29
C TRP A 79 -14.20 -4.56 7.12
N LYS A 80 -14.64 -3.31 7.19
CA LYS A 80 -15.83 -2.87 7.92
C LYS A 80 -16.52 -1.75 7.14
N ILE A 81 -17.73 -2.03 6.65
CA ILE A 81 -18.59 -1.05 5.96
C ILE A 81 -17.85 -0.43 4.75
N ASP A 82 -17.14 0.67 4.98
CA ASP A 82 -16.49 1.56 4.02
C ASP A 82 -14.97 1.71 4.27
N SER A 83 -14.41 1.00 5.25
CA SER A 83 -13.00 1.08 5.59
C SER A 83 -12.39 -0.26 5.95
N GLY A 84 -11.08 -0.40 5.79
CA GLY A 84 -10.39 -1.62 6.16
C GLY A 84 -8.91 -1.44 6.42
N ARG A 85 -8.33 -2.47 7.02
CA ARG A 85 -6.89 -2.53 7.35
C ARG A 85 -6.31 -3.92 7.17
N LEU A 86 -5.06 -3.97 6.77
CA LEU A 86 -4.22 -5.16 6.72
C LEU A 86 -3.50 -5.31 8.06
N LEU A 87 -3.95 -6.26 8.89
CA LEU A 87 -3.26 -6.62 10.12
C LEU A 87 -2.07 -7.52 9.80
N VAL A 88 -0.85 -7.06 10.05
CA VAL A 88 0.36 -7.90 10.02
C VAL A 88 0.44 -8.67 11.34
N GLU A 89 0.18 -9.97 11.30
CA GLU A 89 0.20 -10.84 12.48
C GLU A 89 1.58 -11.44 12.75
N LYS A 90 2.37 -11.65 11.69
CA LYS A 90 3.75 -12.13 11.77
C LYS A 90 4.57 -11.60 10.60
N ALA A 91 5.76 -11.09 10.90
CA ALA A 91 6.75 -10.67 9.91
C ALA A 91 8.15 -11.05 10.39
N GLU A 92 9.08 -11.10 9.44
CA GLU A 92 10.51 -11.30 9.67
C GLU A 92 11.32 -10.40 8.74
N THR A 93 12.64 -10.40 8.90
CA THR A 93 13.55 -9.69 7.99
C THR A 93 14.37 -10.67 7.18
N LEU A 94 14.50 -10.44 5.88
CA LEU A 94 15.35 -11.22 4.97
C LEU A 94 16.51 -10.37 4.45
N GLU A 95 17.64 -10.99 4.17
CA GLU A 95 18.73 -10.31 3.46
C GLU A 95 18.24 -9.82 2.09
N LYS A 96 18.81 -8.71 1.63
CA LYS A 96 18.53 -8.18 0.28
C LYS A 96 19.29 -9.01 -0.75
N ALA A 97 18.66 -9.26 -1.90
CA ALA A 97 19.26 -9.95 -3.03
C ALA A 97 20.23 -9.04 -3.79
#